data_AF-A0A538JFK0-F1
#
_entry.id   AF-A0A538JFK0-F1
#
_cell.length_a   1.000
_cell.length_b   1.000
_cell.length_c   1.000
_cell.angle_alpha   90.00
_cell.angle_beta   90.00
_cell.angle_gamma   90.00
#
_symmetry.space_group_name_H-M   'P 1'
#
loop_
_entity.id
_entity.type
_entity.pdbx_description
1 polymer ?
#
loop_
_entity_poly.entity_id
_entity_poly.type
_entity_poly.pdbx_seq_one_letter_code
_entity_poly.pdbx_strand_id
1 'polypeptide(L)'
;MAYTLDKVTSVAYPYLLAGNESVFAIGTRSPAVGDCVIGGDAQGQLADGVTWEEAHARYNGACLRYIGKGSIDIHNLRCDNVEDGVRPEETVRNANDATLNISGTYFTRIRDDCIENDFVIGGILADNLWEQCNTGVSERPPSKATDFSSPKSESLTLDHMLIGLYVTPHRAGPGENALFKWSSSGNTLVIRCSVFKVDARSLNGADAMSFPPGTTIDDRACPADPTTLVWLGGGTYPGRLPAGVRVVSTASTWDRAVAAWKCRHGYQASGC
;
A
#
# COMPACT_ATOMS: atom_id res chain seq x y z
N MET A 1 4.68 23.34 -0.22
CA MET A 1 3.92 23.69 1.00
C MET A 1 3.80 22.45 1.87
N ALA A 2 3.71 22.58 3.20
CA ALA A 2 3.49 21.43 4.08
C ALA A 2 2.11 21.51 4.74
N TYR A 3 1.36 20.42 4.66
CA TYR A 3 0.10 20.17 5.36
C TYR A 3 0.41 19.30 6.59
N THR A 4 0.52 19.92 7.76
CA THR A 4 0.77 19.19 9.02
C THR A 4 -0.56 18.83 9.69
N LEU A 5 -0.84 17.53 9.78
CA LEU A 5 -2.05 16.91 10.28
C LEU A 5 -1.80 16.08 11.56
N ASP A 6 -0.64 16.21 12.23
CA ASP A 6 -0.20 15.42 13.40
C ASP A 6 -1.17 15.38 14.62
N LYS A 7 -2.26 16.13 14.58
CA LYS A 7 -3.32 16.14 15.61
C LYS A 7 -4.73 16.12 15.03
N VAL A 8 -4.84 15.81 13.74
CA VAL A 8 -6.12 15.73 13.03
C VAL A 8 -6.52 14.27 12.97
N THR A 9 -7.56 13.93 13.72
CA THR A 9 -8.25 12.63 13.62
C THR A 9 -9.59 12.83 12.94
N SER A 10 -9.82 12.12 11.85
CA SER A 10 -11.11 12.06 11.18
C SER A 10 -11.78 10.73 11.46
N VAL A 11 -13.03 10.79 11.95
CA VAL A 11 -13.93 9.64 12.15
C VAL A 11 -15.11 9.67 11.17
N ALA A 12 -15.05 10.53 10.14
CA ALA A 12 -16.17 10.81 9.24
C ALA A 12 -16.44 9.68 8.22
N TYR A 13 -15.60 8.64 8.21
CA TYR A 13 -15.73 7.47 7.35
C TYR A 13 -16.53 6.37 8.09
N PRO A 14 -17.66 5.85 7.58
CA PRO A 14 -18.26 6.03 6.25
C PRO A 14 -19.43 7.03 6.18
N TYR A 15 -19.78 7.71 7.29
CA TYR A 15 -21.10 8.34 7.46
C TYR A 15 -21.40 9.54 6.55
N LEU A 16 -20.38 10.19 5.97
CA LEU A 16 -20.54 11.44 5.23
C LEU A 16 -20.01 11.41 3.79
N LEU A 17 -19.38 10.31 3.36
CA LEU A 17 -18.77 10.22 2.03
C LEU A 17 -19.72 9.52 1.07
N ALA A 18 -20.41 10.30 0.23
CA ALA A 18 -21.23 9.76 -0.84
C ALA A 18 -20.36 9.50 -2.07
N GLY A 19 -19.85 8.27 -2.23
CA GLY A 19 -19.18 7.80 -3.46
C GLY A 19 -17.87 8.48 -3.83
N ASN A 20 -16.79 7.70 -4.00
CA ASN A 20 -15.45 8.12 -4.45
C ASN A 20 -14.75 9.24 -3.65
N GLU A 21 -15.35 9.78 -2.60
CA GLU A 21 -14.75 10.81 -1.76
C GLU A 21 -13.70 10.19 -0.83
N SER A 22 -12.58 10.89 -0.65
CA SER A 22 -11.47 10.48 0.22
C SER A 22 -11.47 11.28 1.51
N VAL A 23 -11.01 10.68 2.62
CA VAL A 23 -11.05 11.31 3.95
C VAL A 23 -10.22 12.59 3.98
N PHE A 24 -8.99 12.50 3.48
CA PHE A 24 -8.14 13.63 3.17
C PHE A 24 -7.98 13.73 1.66
N ALA A 25 -8.02 14.95 1.13
CA ALA A 25 -7.90 15.18 -0.31
C ALA A 25 -7.08 16.45 -0.59
N ILE A 26 -5.95 16.27 -1.28
CA ILE A 26 -5.03 17.35 -1.66
C ILE A 26 -5.01 17.48 -3.19
N GLY A 27 -4.95 18.71 -3.69
CA GLY A 27 -4.82 18.99 -5.13
C GLY A 27 -6.06 18.75 -5.97
N THR A 28 -7.24 18.56 -5.36
CA THR A 28 -8.48 18.20 -6.08
C THR A 28 -9.01 19.26 -7.03
N ARG A 29 -8.73 20.55 -6.78
CA ARG A 29 -9.08 21.65 -7.71
C ARG A 29 -7.98 21.93 -8.73
N SER A 30 -6.72 21.81 -8.29
CA SER A 30 -5.52 22.00 -9.08
C SER A 30 -4.41 21.17 -8.46
N PRO A 31 -3.61 20.41 -9.25
CA PRO A 31 -2.52 19.60 -8.71
C PRO A 31 -1.60 20.41 -7.78
N ALA A 32 -1.31 19.86 -6.61
CA ALA A 32 -0.29 20.38 -5.71
C ALA A 32 1.09 20.29 -6.36
N VAL A 33 2.04 21.16 -5.99
CA VAL A 33 3.38 21.17 -6.62
C VAL A 33 4.46 21.12 -5.55
N GLY A 34 5.06 19.94 -5.37
CA GLY A 34 6.07 19.72 -4.33
C GLY A 34 5.55 20.00 -2.93
N ASP A 35 4.27 19.66 -2.69
CA ASP A 35 3.68 19.75 -1.36
C ASP A 35 3.92 18.45 -0.57
N CYS A 36 3.75 18.55 0.75
CA CYS A 36 4.00 17.47 1.68
C CYS A 36 2.84 17.34 2.65
N VAL A 37 2.38 16.12 2.90
CA VAL A 37 1.43 15.79 3.97
C VAL A 37 2.19 15.09 5.09
N ILE A 38 2.09 15.61 6.31
CA ILE A 38 2.73 15.06 7.51
C ILE A 38 1.65 14.75 8.53
N GLY A 39 1.56 13.49 8.95
CA GLY A 39 0.59 13.03 9.94
C GLY A 39 -0.82 12.84 9.38
N GLY A 40 -1.80 12.92 10.28
CA GLY A 40 -3.21 12.66 10.02
C GLY A 40 -3.60 11.25 10.42
N ASP A 41 -4.78 11.12 11.02
CA ASP A 41 -5.36 9.85 11.44
C ASP A 41 -6.77 9.70 10.89
N ALA A 42 -6.96 8.80 9.94
CA ALA A 42 -8.28 8.43 9.43
C ALA A 42 -8.75 7.12 10.09
N GLN A 43 -9.83 7.21 10.86
CA GLN A 43 -10.43 6.08 11.57
C GLN A 43 -11.80 5.75 10.96
N GLY A 44 -11.83 4.70 10.15
CA GLY A 44 -13.03 4.20 9.53
C GLY A 44 -13.85 3.28 10.45
N GLN A 45 -15.15 3.27 10.22
CA GLN A 45 -16.13 2.52 11.02
C GLN A 45 -16.86 1.44 10.20
N LEU A 46 -16.22 0.89 9.16
CA LEU A 46 -16.78 -0.26 8.44
C LEU A 46 -16.95 -1.43 9.39
N ALA A 47 -18.15 -2.02 9.40
CA ALA A 47 -18.40 -3.23 10.15
C ALA A 47 -17.58 -4.39 9.58
N ASP A 48 -17.13 -5.31 10.44
CA ASP A 48 -16.21 -6.39 10.03
C ASP A 48 -16.80 -7.35 9.00
N GLY A 49 -18.14 -7.47 8.93
CA GLY A 49 -18.85 -8.29 7.95
C GLY A 49 -19.06 -7.62 6.60
N VAL A 50 -18.68 -6.35 6.44
CA VAL A 50 -18.77 -5.66 5.14
C VAL A 50 -17.82 -6.34 4.17
N THR A 51 -18.38 -6.81 3.06
CA THR A 51 -17.60 -7.44 1.99
C THR A 51 -16.77 -6.40 1.23
N TRP A 52 -15.66 -6.82 0.63
CA TRP A 52 -14.89 -5.99 -0.30
C TRP A 52 -15.80 -5.36 -1.36
N GLU A 53 -16.71 -6.15 -1.96
CA GLU A 53 -17.63 -5.64 -2.98
C GLU A 53 -18.57 -4.55 -2.45
N GLU A 54 -19.00 -4.64 -1.20
CA GLU A 54 -19.84 -3.60 -0.58
C GLU A 54 -19.03 -2.36 -0.20
N ALA A 55 -17.82 -2.53 0.32
CA ALA A 55 -16.92 -1.41 0.61
C ALA A 55 -16.58 -0.64 -0.67
N HIS A 56 -16.13 -1.37 -1.69
CA HIS A 56 -15.77 -0.81 -3.00
C HIS A 56 -16.98 -0.16 -3.67
N ALA A 57 -18.16 -0.79 -3.69
CA ALA A 57 -19.32 -0.18 -4.35
C ALA A 57 -19.86 1.10 -3.69
N ARG A 58 -19.63 1.28 -2.38
CA ARG A 58 -20.23 2.38 -1.60
C ARG A 58 -19.26 3.52 -1.31
N TYR A 59 -17.98 3.22 -1.15
CA TYR A 59 -17.01 4.19 -0.64
C TYR A 59 -15.92 4.52 -1.67
N ASN A 60 -15.31 3.54 -2.33
CA ASN A 60 -14.32 3.66 -3.43
C ASN A 60 -13.37 4.88 -3.30
N GLY A 61 -12.88 5.09 -2.09
CA GLY A 61 -12.30 6.33 -1.64
C GLY A 61 -11.18 6.04 -0.67
N ALA A 62 -10.12 6.84 -0.77
CA ALA A 62 -8.91 6.62 0.01
C ALA A 62 -8.95 7.33 1.37
N CYS A 63 -8.12 6.87 2.30
CA CYS A 63 -7.74 7.66 3.46
C CYS A 63 -7.07 8.98 3.01
N LEU A 64 -6.18 8.92 2.02
CA LEU A 64 -5.62 10.12 1.38
C LEU A 64 -5.64 9.98 -0.14
N ARG A 65 -6.35 10.89 -0.81
CA ARG A 65 -6.18 11.14 -2.24
C ARG A 65 -5.29 12.36 -2.45
N TYR A 66 -4.22 12.19 -3.21
CA TYR A 66 -3.25 13.24 -3.45
C TYR A 66 -3.06 13.43 -4.95
N ILE A 67 -3.49 14.57 -5.48
CA ILE A 67 -3.21 14.96 -6.87
C ILE A 67 -2.06 15.96 -6.89
N GLY A 68 -0.91 15.63 -7.49
CA GLY A 68 0.21 16.57 -7.54
C GLY A 68 1.34 16.27 -8.51
N LYS A 69 2.23 17.25 -8.65
CA LYS A 69 3.39 17.27 -9.54
C LYS A 69 4.68 17.54 -8.75
N GLY A 70 5.80 17.21 -9.35
CA GLY A 70 7.13 17.32 -8.75
C GLY A 70 7.33 16.21 -7.73
N SER A 71 7.11 16.51 -6.45
CA SER A 71 7.19 15.53 -5.37
C SER A 71 5.82 15.37 -4.71
N ILE A 72 5.44 14.11 -4.47
CA ILE A 72 4.28 13.74 -3.64
C ILE A 72 4.86 13.15 -2.36
N ASP A 73 5.01 13.99 -1.35
CA ASP A 73 5.57 13.63 -0.05
C ASP A 73 4.45 13.32 0.95
N ILE A 74 4.44 12.10 1.51
CA ILE A 74 3.44 11.65 2.50
C ILE A 74 4.17 10.97 3.65
N HIS A 75 4.11 11.56 4.84
CA HIS A 75 4.84 11.10 6.01
C HIS A 75 3.93 10.87 7.20
N ASN A 76 4.15 9.79 7.96
CA ASN A 76 3.51 9.53 9.26
C ASN A 76 1.96 9.48 9.23
N LEU A 77 1.37 9.22 8.07
CA LEU A 77 -0.09 9.07 7.92
C LEU A 77 -0.58 7.77 8.57
N ARG A 78 -1.65 7.86 9.35
CA ARG A 78 -2.36 6.73 9.95
C ARG A 78 -3.70 6.53 9.26
N CYS A 79 -3.96 5.31 8.79
CA CYS A 79 -5.24 4.95 8.18
C CYS A 79 -5.71 3.61 8.75
N ASP A 80 -6.94 3.57 9.27
CA ASP A 80 -7.55 2.36 9.80
C ASP A 80 -8.95 2.16 9.22
N ASN A 81 -9.23 0.95 8.75
CA ASN A 81 -10.58 0.50 8.41
C ASN A 81 -11.31 1.35 7.36
N VAL A 82 -10.55 1.81 6.37
CA VAL A 82 -11.01 2.51 5.17
C VAL A 82 -11.00 1.55 3.97
N GLU A 83 -11.50 2.01 2.81
CA GLU A 83 -11.45 1.20 1.60
C GLU A 83 -10.04 1.19 1.00
N ASP A 84 -9.55 2.30 0.45
CA ASP A 84 -8.15 2.44 0.04
C ASP A 84 -7.29 3.21 1.07
N GLY A 85 -5.99 2.93 1.11
CA GLY A 85 -5.03 3.68 1.91
C GLY A 85 -4.68 5.03 1.27
N VAL A 86 -3.76 5.00 0.32
CA VAL A 86 -3.32 6.20 -0.43
C VAL A 86 -3.60 6.04 -1.91
N ARG A 87 -4.20 7.08 -2.52
CA ARG A 87 -4.42 7.18 -3.96
C ARG A 87 -3.63 8.37 -4.51
N PRO A 88 -2.37 8.18 -4.94
CA PRO A 88 -1.59 9.22 -5.56
C PRO A 88 -1.95 9.34 -7.06
N GLU A 89 -2.10 10.57 -7.52
CA GLU A 89 -2.43 10.92 -8.89
C GLU A 89 -1.59 12.14 -9.30
N GLU A 90 -1.34 12.32 -10.59
CA GLU A 90 -0.64 13.51 -11.09
C GLU A 90 -1.61 14.58 -11.57
N THR A 91 -2.51 14.17 -12.46
CA THR A 91 -3.51 15.01 -13.12
C THR A 91 -4.76 14.17 -13.46
N VAL A 92 -5.39 14.41 -14.62
CA VAL A 92 -6.41 13.50 -15.19
C VAL A 92 -5.80 12.27 -15.88
N ARG A 93 -4.48 12.23 -16.04
CA ARG A 93 -3.68 11.11 -16.55
C ARG A 93 -2.28 11.15 -15.94
N ASN A 94 -1.53 10.06 -16.06
CA ASN A 94 -0.10 10.09 -15.80
C ASN A 94 0.56 11.15 -16.70
N ALA A 95 1.30 12.07 -16.07
CA ALA A 95 2.02 13.15 -16.71
C ALA A 95 3.54 12.91 -16.72
N ASN A 96 4.03 11.89 -16.01
CA ASN A 96 5.45 11.61 -15.78
C ASN A 96 6.20 12.84 -15.25
N ASP A 97 5.54 13.58 -14.37
CA ASP A 97 6.02 14.81 -13.76
C ASP A 97 5.98 14.78 -12.22
N ALA A 98 5.64 13.65 -11.60
CA ALA A 98 5.71 13.43 -10.16
C ALA A 98 6.66 12.30 -9.74
N THR A 99 7.06 12.31 -8.46
CA THR A 99 7.79 11.23 -7.79
C THR A 99 7.23 11.02 -6.40
N LEU A 100 7.03 9.77 -6.00
CA LEU A 100 6.56 9.40 -4.66
C LEU A 100 7.69 9.41 -3.64
N ASN A 101 7.41 9.97 -2.47
CA ASN A 101 8.23 9.82 -1.28
C ASN A 101 7.31 9.59 -0.06
N ILE A 102 7.03 8.32 0.24
CA ILE A 102 6.06 7.93 1.27
C ILE A 102 6.77 7.19 2.39
N SER A 103 6.69 7.69 3.63
CA SER A 103 7.39 7.06 4.76
C SER A 103 6.72 7.17 6.12
N GLY A 104 7.05 6.23 7.01
CA GLY A 104 6.54 6.22 8.39
C GLY A 104 5.02 6.03 8.50
N THR A 105 4.33 5.67 7.42
CA THR A 105 2.87 5.48 7.42
C THR A 105 2.47 4.16 8.09
N TYR A 106 1.31 4.15 8.75
CA TYR A 106 0.77 2.98 9.44
C TYR A 106 -0.65 2.67 9.01
N PHE A 107 -0.86 1.58 8.26
CA PHE A 107 -2.16 1.19 7.75
C PHE A 107 -2.67 -0.12 8.35
N THR A 108 -3.95 -0.16 8.69
CA THR A 108 -4.64 -1.36 9.17
C THR A 108 -6.03 -1.46 8.57
N ARG A 109 -6.51 -2.69 8.39
CA ARG A 109 -7.85 -3.01 7.92
C ARG A 109 -8.26 -2.30 6.62
N ILE A 110 -7.31 -2.13 5.70
CA ILE A 110 -7.57 -1.50 4.39
C ILE A 110 -8.29 -2.52 3.50
N ARG A 111 -9.51 -2.18 3.07
CA ARG A 111 -10.40 -3.16 2.41
C ARG A 111 -10.03 -3.44 0.98
N ASP A 112 -9.35 -2.54 0.28
CA ASP A 112 -8.83 -2.75 -1.06
C ASP A 112 -7.32 -2.52 -1.11
N ASP A 113 -6.84 -1.46 -1.76
CA ASP A 113 -5.42 -1.24 -2.01
C ASP A 113 -4.81 -0.35 -0.90
N CYS A 114 -3.78 -0.84 -0.20
CA CYS A 114 -3.02 -0.01 0.75
C CYS A 114 -2.36 1.18 0.04
N ILE A 115 -1.98 1.01 -1.22
CA ILE A 115 -1.76 2.12 -2.15
C ILE A 115 -2.35 1.77 -3.53
N GLU A 116 -3.22 2.63 -4.04
CA GLU A 116 -3.78 2.55 -5.39
C GLU A 116 -2.98 3.49 -6.32
N ASN A 117 -1.77 3.09 -6.71
CA ASN A 117 -0.91 3.86 -7.62
C ASN A 117 -1.25 3.56 -9.09
N ASP A 118 -2.52 3.74 -9.44
CA ASP A 118 -3.02 3.48 -10.79
C ASP A 118 -2.46 4.47 -11.84
N PHE A 119 -1.85 5.57 -11.39
CA PHE A 119 -1.08 6.48 -12.24
C PHE A 119 0.35 6.02 -12.47
N VAL A 120 0.80 4.93 -11.83
CA VAL A 120 2.11 4.31 -12.05
C VAL A 120 3.25 5.31 -11.81
N ILE A 121 3.16 6.06 -10.72
CA ILE A 121 4.15 7.06 -10.32
C ILE A 121 5.30 6.33 -9.61
N GLY A 122 6.52 6.49 -10.10
CA GLY A 122 7.71 5.92 -9.47
C GLY A 122 8.12 6.69 -8.22
N GLY A 123 9.18 6.21 -7.57
CA GLY A 123 9.73 6.84 -6.37
C GLY A 123 10.06 5.83 -5.28
N ILE A 124 9.88 6.23 -4.03
CA ILE A 124 10.24 5.42 -2.86
C ILE A 124 9.11 5.37 -1.83
N LEU A 125 8.82 4.15 -1.38
CA LEU A 125 8.01 3.86 -0.19
C LEU A 125 8.96 3.28 0.85
N ALA A 126 9.19 3.99 1.96
CA ALA A 126 10.22 3.67 2.93
C ALA A 126 9.72 3.56 4.37
N ASP A 127 10.13 2.51 5.09
CA ASP A 127 9.90 2.35 6.54
C ASP A 127 8.42 2.54 6.94
N ASN A 128 7.52 1.94 6.15
CA ASN A 128 6.08 1.94 6.40
C ASN A 128 5.62 0.60 6.97
N LEU A 129 4.61 0.64 7.85
CA LEU A 129 3.89 -0.53 8.31
C LEU A 129 2.48 -0.55 7.72
N TRP A 130 2.24 -1.39 6.74
CA TRP A 130 0.92 -1.65 6.19
C TRP A 130 0.49 -3.04 6.64
N GLU A 131 -0.04 -3.11 7.85
CA GLU A 131 -0.13 -4.37 8.60
C GLU A 131 -1.25 -5.30 8.12
N GLN A 132 -2.31 -4.71 7.56
CA GLN A 132 -3.53 -5.40 7.17
C GLN A 132 -4.11 -4.74 5.90
N CYS A 133 -3.65 -5.24 4.75
CA CYS A 133 -4.13 -4.87 3.43
C CYS A 133 -4.90 -6.03 2.77
N ASN A 134 -5.99 -5.75 2.07
CA ASN A 134 -6.53 -6.74 1.14
C ASN A 134 -5.58 -6.89 -0.08
N THR A 135 -5.09 -5.76 -0.59
CA THR A 135 -4.02 -5.67 -1.59
C THR A 135 -2.92 -4.73 -1.11
N GLY A 136 -1.65 -5.10 -1.29
CA GLY A 136 -0.52 -4.25 -0.90
C GLY A 136 -0.36 -3.00 -1.76
N VAL A 137 0.14 -3.18 -2.98
CA VAL A 137 0.42 -2.10 -3.94
C VAL A 137 -0.29 -2.39 -5.26
N SER A 138 -1.05 -1.43 -5.79
CA SER A 138 -1.58 -1.46 -7.16
C SER A 138 -0.78 -0.52 -8.06
N GLU A 139 -0.38 -1.02 -9.23
CA GLU A 139 0.06 -0.21 -10.37
C GLU A 139 -0.65 -0.71 -11.64
N ARG A 140 -1.95 -0.43 -11.69
CA ARG A 140 -2.83 -0.89 -12.76
C ARG A 140 -3.60 0.30 -13.33
N PRO A 141 -3.17 0.89 -14.46
CA PRO A 141 -3.89 1.98 -15.10
C PRO A 141 -5.40 1.72 -15.18
N PRO A 142 -6.22 2.73 -14.87
CA PRO A 142 -7.66 2.53 -14.84
C PRO A 142 -8.12 2.17 -16.25
N SER A 143 -9.09 1.26 -16.37
CA SER A 143 -9.55 0.70 -17.65
C SER A 143 -10.05 1.72 -18.68
N LYS A 144 -10.29 2.97 -18.26
CA LYS A 144 -10.71 4.11 -19.10
C LYS A 144 -9.58 5.10 -19.40
N ALA A 145 -8.39 4.93 -18.83
CA ALA A 145 -7.23 5.68 -19.27
C ALA A 145 -6.85 5.21 -20.68
N THR A 146 -6.64 6.15 -21.59
CA THR A 146 -5.86 5.87 -22.80
C THR A 146 -4.52 5.28 -22.38
N ASP A 147 -4.07 4.22 -23.05
CA ASP A 147 -2.74 3.62 -22.81
C ASP A 147 -1.70 4.73 -22.62
N PHE A 148 -1.19 4.87 -21.40
CA PHE A 148 -0.02 5.69 -21.13
C PHE A 148 1.12 4.74 -20.79
N SER A 149 2.27 5.00 -21.41
CA SER A 149 3.51 4.32 -21.09
C SER A 149 4.22 5.11 -20.02
N SER A 150 4.33 4.56 -18.82
CA SER A 150 5.35 5.02 -17.87
C SER A 150 6.73 4.84 -18.51
N PRO A 151 7.66 5.78 -18.31
CA PRO A 151 9.03 5.64 -18.74
C PRO A 151 9.59 4.31 -18.25
N LYS A 152 10.11 3.49 -19.16
CA LYS A 152 10.67 2.16 -18.79
C LYS A 152 11.82 2.23 -17.79
N SER A 153 12.44 3.40 -17.64
CA SER A 153 13.51 3.67 -16.67
C SER A 153 13.00 4.03 -15.28
N GLU A 154 11.70 4.28 -15.12
CA GLU A 154 11.09 4.62 -13.85
C GLU A 154 10.91 3.35 -13.00
N SER A 155 11.12 3.52 -11.70
CA SER A 155 11.07 2.44 -10.72
C SER A 155 10.29 2.87 -9.50
N LEU A 156 9.54 1.93 -8.93
CA LEU A 156 9.04 2.05 -7.57
C LEU A 156 9.96 1.25 -6.65
N THR A 157 10.50 1.92 -5.62
CA THR A 157 11.37 1.28 -4.62
C THR A 157 10.59 1.06 -3.32
N LEU A 158 10.60 -0.16 -2.83
CA LEU A 158 10.13 -0.53 -1.49
C LEU A 158 11.35 -0.74 -0.60
N ASP A 159 11.52 0.10 0.41
CA ASP A 159 12.69 0.10 1.28
C ASP A 159 12.28 -0.06 2.75
N HIS A 160 12.65 -1.16 3.40
CA HIS A 160 12.21 -1.48 4.77
C HIS A 160 10.69 -1.47 4.95
N MET A 161 9.95 -1.92 3.92
CA MET A 161 8.49 -2.01 3.97
C MET A 161 8.06 -3.22 4.80
N LEU A 162 7.03 -3.05 5.62
CA LEU A 162 6.28 -4.14 6.23
C LEU A 162 4.87 -4.17 5.63
N ILE A 163 4.58 -5.11 4.72
CA ILE A 163 3.24 -5.24 4.12
C ILE A 163 2.65 -6.61 4.48
N GLY A 164 1.59 -6.59 5.28
CA GLY A 164 0.84 -7.76 5.69
C GLY A 164 -0.50 -7.78 4.98
N LEU A 165 -0.74 -8.85 4.23
CA LEU A 165 -2.09 -9.15 3.80
C LEU A 165 -2.91 -9.70 4.98
N TYR A 166 -4.22 -9.53 4.88
CA TYR A 166 -5.15 -10.14 5.80
C TYR A 166 -6.42 -10.57 5.07
N VAL A 167 -7.02 -11.64 5.58
CA VAL A 167 -8.26 -12.19 5.05
C VAL A 167 -9.41 -11.22 5.29
N THR A 168 -10.03 -10.76 4.20
CA THR A 168 -11.22 -9.91 4.22
C THR A 168 -12.47 -10.69 3.78
N PRO A 169 -13.69 -10.25 4.15
CA PRO A 169 -14.90 -10.84 3.61
C PRO A 169 -15.07 -10.48 2.13
N HIS A 170 -15.38 -11.46 1.28
CA HIS A 170 -15.86 -11.25 -0.10
C HIS A 170 -17.15 -12.04 -0.29
N ARG A 171 -17.97 -11.69 -1.29
CA ARG A 171 -19.23 -12.41 -1.58
C ARG A 171 -19.01 -13.89 -1.89
N ALA A 172 -17.89 -14.22 -2.53
CA ALA A 172 -17.52 -15.59 -2.88
C ALA A 172 -16.90 -16.39 -1.70
N GLY A 173 -16.72 -15.76 -0.55
CA GLY A 173 -16.04 -16.32 0.62
C GLY A 173 -14.84 -15.48 1.04
N PRO A 174 -14.38 -15.59 2.30
CA PRO A 174 -13.29 -14.77 2.82
C PRO A 174 -11.95 -15.09 2.13
N GLY A 175 -11.14 -14.06 1.90
CA GLY A 175 -9.80 -14.20 1.38
C GLY A 175 -9.06 -12.88 1.26
N GLU A 176 -7.82 -12.95 0.81
CA GLU A 176 -6.98 -11.79 0.51
C GLU A 176 -6.71 -11.72 -0.99
N ASN A 177 -6.37 -10.53 -1.50
CA ASN A 177 -6.07 -10.33 -2.91
C ASN A 177 -4.60 -10.66 -3.22
N ALA A 178 -3.69 -9.69 -3.16
CA ALA A 178 -2.30 -9.87 -3.57
C ALA A 178 -1.38 -8.83 -2.96
N LEU A 179 -0.09 -9.14 -2.83
CA LEU A 179 0.91 -8.13 -2.46
C LEU A 179 1.04 -7.06 -3.55
N PHE A 180 0.98 -7.47 -4.81
CA PHE A 180 1.19 -6.61 -5.97
C PHE A 180 0.11 -6.86 -7.02
N LYS A 181 -0.74 -5.85 -7.24
CA LYS A 181 -1.72 -5.80 -8.33
C LYS A 181 -1.09 -5.03 -9.49
N TRP A 182 -0.35 -5.76 -10.32
CA TRP A 182 0.54 -5.18 -11.33
C TRP A 182 0.00 -5.30 -12.75
N SER A 183 0.20 -4.27 -13.57
CA SER A 183 -0.07 -4.32 -15.01
C SER A 183 1.23 -4.35 -15.82
N SER A 184 1.11 -4.51 -17.15
CA SER A 184 2.27 -4.38 -18.06
C SER A 184 2.83 -2.97 -18.14
N SER A 185 2.08 -1.96 -17.70
CA SER A 185 2.52 -0.57 -17.65
C SER A 185 3.21 -0.23 -16.35
N GLY A 186 3.09 -1.07 -15.31
CA GLY A 186 3.69 -0.87 -14.01
C GLY A 186 5.21 -0.67 -14.08
N ASN A 187 5.73 0.09 -13.12
CA ASN A 187 7.14 0.39 -12.96
C ASN A 187 7.99 -0.87 -12.82
N THR A 188 9.31 -0.71 -13.00
CA THR A 188 10.23 -1.74 -12.49
C THR A 188 10.21 -1.69 -10.96
N LEU A 189 9.92 -2.81 -10.31
CA LEU A 189 9.90 -2.87 -8.85
C LEU A 189 11.31 -3.17 -8.30
N VAL A 190 11.78 -2.35 -7.35
CA VAL A 190 12.99 -2.61 -6.56
C VAL A 190 12.58 -2.80 -5.11
N ILE A 191 13.04 -3.88 -4.48
CA ILE A 191 12.72 -4.17 -3.08
C ILE A 191 14.01 -4.31 -2.28
N ARG A 192 14.04 -3.68 -1.10
CA ARG A 192 15.15 -3.69 -0.16
C ARG A 192 14.62 -3.95 1.23
N CYS A 193 15.25 -4.89 1.94
CA CYS A 193 15.15 -5.04 3.39
C CYS A 193 13.71 -5.14 3.92
N SER A 194 12.79 -5.68 3.10
CA SER A 194 11.35 -5.59 3.35
C SER A 194 10.79 -6.93 3.85
N VAL A 195 9.76 -6.90 4.69
CA VAL A 195 9.06 -8.10 5.14
C VAL A 195 7.63 -8.07 4.64
N PHE A 196 7.22 -9.14 3.97
CA PHE A 196 5.85 -9.31 3.49
C PHE A 196 5.20 -10.47 4.23
N LYS A 197 3.94 -10.34 4.62
CA LYS A 197 3.15 -11.45 5.17
C LYS A 197 1.96 -11.75 4.26
N VAL A 198 1.77 -13.01 3.95
CA VAL A 198 0.66 -13.53 3.13
C VAL A 198 0.04 -14.70 3.87
N ASP A 199 -1.23 -14.57 4.25
CA ASP A 199 -1.91 -15.51 5.14
C ASP A 199 -2.51 -16.69 4.40
N ALA A 200 -2.94 -16.48 3.15
CA ALA A 200 -3.74 -17.44 2.40
C ALA A 200 -3.48 -17.37 0.90
N ARG A 201 -3.99 -18.37 0.17
CA ARG A 201 -3.96 -18.31 -1.29
C ARG A 201 -4.88 -17.18 -1.75
N SER A 202 -4.37 -16.38 -2.68
CA SER A 202 -5.14 -15.29 -3.31
C SER A 202 -6.47 -15.78 -3.85
N LEU A 203 -7.52 -14.97 -3.66
CA LEU A 203 -8.82 -15.14 -4.32
C LEU A 203 -8.72 -15.13 -5.85
N ASN A 204 -7.68 -14.51 -6.40
CA ASN A 204 -7.39 -14.43 -7.84
C ASN A 204 -6.43 -15.51 -8.32
N GLY A 205 -6.14 -16.52 -7.48
CA GLY A 205 -5.33 -17.68 -7.83
C GLY A 205 -3.83 -17.46 -7.69
N ALA A 206 -3.05 -18.50 -8.02
CA ALA A 206 -1.61 -18.53 -7.77
C ALA A 206 -0.83 -17.48 -8.59
N ASP A 207 -1.27 -17.16 -9.81
CA ASP A 207 -0.60 -16.18 -10.65
C ASP A 207 -0.64 -14.77 -10.04
N ALA A 208 -1.75 -14.38 -9.40
CA ALA A 208 -1.89 -13.10 -8.70
C ALA A 208 -0.96 -12.97 -7.48
N MET A 209 -0.42 -14.09 -7.00
CA MET A 209 0.58 -14.10 -5.92
C MET A 209 2.02 -13.94 -6.45
N SER A 210 2.21 -13.82 -7.76
CA SER A 210 3.55 -13.59 -8.30
C SER A 210 3.98 -12.15 -8.04
N PHE A 211 5.25 -11.96 -7.73
CA PHE A 211 5.85 -10.63 -7.73
C PHE A 211 5.93 -10.12 -9.19
N PRO A 212 5.90 -8.80 -9.41
CA PRO A 212 6.00 -8.23 -10.74
C PRO A 212 7.20 -8.76 -11.54
N PRO A 213 7.05 -9.09 -12.83
CA PRO A 213 8.17 -9.47 -13.68
C PRO A 213 9.26 -8.39 -13.68
N GLY A 214 10.53 -8.81 -13.60
CA GLY A 214 11.66 -7.88 -13.55
C GLY A 214 11.94 -7.25 -12.18
N THR A 215 11.21 -7.66 -11.13
CA THR A 215 11.50 -7.21 -9.76
C THR A 215 12.95 -7.52 -9.38
N THR A 216 13.64 -6.50 -8.86
CA THR A 216 15.01 -6.62 -8.34
C THR A 216 15.01 -6.60 -6.82
N ILE A 217 15.68 -7.57 -6.20
CA ILE A 217 15.94 -7.59 -4.76
C ILE A 217 17.35 -7.02 -4.51
N ASP A 218 17.43 -5.93 -3.73
CA ASP A 218 18.68 -5.21 -3.43
C ASP A 218 18.90 -5.08 -1.92
N ASP A 219 19.21 -6.21 -1.27
CA ASP A 219 19.40 -6.31 0.18
C ASP A 219 20.86 -6.10 0.63
N ARG A 220 21.70 -5.49 -0.23
CA ARG A 220 23.13 -5.28 0.08
C ARG A 220 23.36 -4.48 1.36
N ALA A 221 22.42 -3.60 1.71
CA ALA A 221 22.45 -2.78 2.91
C ALA A 221 22.00 -3.52 4.19
N CYS A 222 21.35 -4.69 4.07
CA CYS A 222 20.74 -5.44 5.17
C CYS A 222 20.98 -6.95 5.05
N PRO A 223 22.24 -7.41 4.95
CA PRO A 223 22.54 -8.83 4.75
C PRO A 223 22.02 -9.74 5.90
N ALA A 224 21.83 -9.19 7.10
CA ALA A 224 21.28 -9.92 8.25
C ALA A 224 19.74 -10.04 8.20
N ASP A 225 19.08 -9.04 7.60
CA ASP A 225 17.63 -8.90 7.54
C ASP A 225 17.18 -8.72 6.08
N PRO A 226 17.43 -9.72 5.21
CA PRO A 226 17.08 -9.62 3.80
C PRO A 226 15.57 -9.63 3.61
N THR A 227 15.15 -9.22 2.42
CA THR A 227 13.77 -9.24 1.99
C THR A 227 13.16 -10.63 2.21
N THR A 228 12.11 -10.67 3.03
CA THR A 228 11.53 -11.91 3.56
C THR A 228 10.04 -11.96 3.29
N LEU A 229 9.57 -13.06 2.70
CA LEU A 229 8.17 -13.40 2.58
C LEU A 229 7.79 -14.42 3.66
N VAL A 230 6.89 -14.02 4.56
CA VAL A 230 6.24 -14.87 5.54
C VAL A 230 4.98 -15.45 4.91
N TRP A 231 5.07 -16.72 4.48
CA TRP A 231 3.96 -17.46 3.85
C TRP A 231 3.30 -18.39 4.87
N LEU A 232 2.03 -18.11 5.19
CA LEU A 232 1.30 -18.87 6.21
C LEU A 232 0.22 -19.80 5.64
N GLY A 233 -0.09 -19.74 4.34
CA GLY A 233 -1.12 -20.58 3.72
C GLY A 233 -0.73 -22.04 3.48
N GLY A 234 0.41 -22.49 4.02
CA GLY A 234 0.87 -23.88 3.99
C GLY A 234 1.52 -24.30 2.67
N GLY A 235 2.32 -25.36 2.73
CA GLY A 235 3.06 -25.87 1.57
C GLY A 235 4.06 -24.86 1.01
N THR A 236 4.42 -25.03 -0.27
CA THR A 236 5.30 -24.09 -0.98
C THR A 236 4.50 -22.86 -1.40
N TYR A 237 5.12 -21.68 -1.35
CA TYR A 237 4.51 -20.48 -1.88
C TYR A 237 4.16 -20.66 -3.37
N PRO A 238 2.90 -20.42 -3.79
CA PRO A 238 2.44 -20.82 -5.12
C PRO A 238 2.76 -19.80 -6.23
N GLY A 239 3.12 -18.57 -5.87
CA GLY A 239 3.46 -17.50 -6.82
C GLY A 239 4.92 -17.53 -7.25
N ARG A 240 5.25 -16.86 -8.35
CA ARG A 240 6.64 -16.67 -8.80
C ARG A 240 7.33 -15.60 -7.95
N LEU A 241 8.53 -15.91 -7.48
CA LEU A 241 9.36 -15.01 -6.67
C LEU A 241 10.63 -14.62 -7.44
N PRO A 242 11.10 -13.36 -7.33
CA PRO A 242 12.40 -12.97 -7.85
C PRO A 242 13.51 -13.63 -7.02
N ALA A 243 14.68 -13.77 -7.64
CA ALA A 243 15.86 -14.27 -6.94
C ALA A 243 16.21 -13.34 -5.75
N GLY A 244 16.56 -13.93 -4.61
CA GLY A 244 16.95 -13.21 -3.40
C GLY A 244 15.87 -13.17 -2.30
N VAL A 245 14.59 -13.41 -2.63
CA VAL A 245 13.54 -13.44 -1.60
C VAL A 245 13.71 -14.66 -0.69
N ARG A 246 13.82 -14.42 0.62
CA ARG A 246 13.78 -15.48 1.63
C ARG A 246 12.33 -15.81 1.98
N VAL A 247 11.92 -17.07 1.84
CA VAL A 247 10.59 -17.52 2.24
C VAL A 247 10.66 -18.25 3.58
N VAL A 248 9.78 -17.88 4.52
CA VAL A 248 9.63 -18.54 5.82
C VAL A 248 8.16 -18.79 6.11
N SER A 249 7.86 -19.75 6.98
CA SER A 249 6.49 -20.08 7.41
C SER A 249 6.22 -19.75 8.87
N THR A 250 7.09 -18.95 9.49
CA THR A 250 7.03 -18.62 10.92
C THR A 250 6.39 -17.24 11.13
N ALA A 251 5.15 -17.21 11.64
CA ALA A 251 4.43 -15.97 11.94
C ALA A 251 5.24 -15.01 12.83
N SER A 252 6.02 -15.56 13.79
CA SER A 252 6.85 -14.74 14.68
C SER A 252 7.91 -13.89 13.98
N THR A 253 8.27 -14.19 12.73
CA THR A 253 9.15 -13.34 11.92
C THR A 253 8.47 -12.02 11.55
N TRP A 254 7.18 -12.09 11.18
CA TRP A 254 6.36 -10.90 10.97
C TRP A 254 6.12 -10.15 12.28
N ASP A 255 5.70 -10.87 13.33
CA ASP A 255 5.34 -10.24 14.60
C ASP A 255 6.50 -9.45 15.21
N ARG A 256 7.73 -9.99 15.13
CA ARG A 256 8.95 -9.28 15.58
C ARG A 256 9.23 -8.04 14.76
N ALA A 257 9.07 -8.10 13.44
CA ALA A 257 9.30 -6.95 12.56
C ALA A 257 8.28 -5.83 12.84
N VAL A 258 7.00 -6.19 12.99
CA VAL A 258 5.92 -5.26 13.37
C VAL A 258 6.17 -4.65 14.73
N ALA A 259 6.50 -5.45 15.75
CA ALA A 259 6.79 -4.95 17.09
C ALA A 259 7.98 -3.99 17.08
N ALA A 260 9.07 -4.33 16.38
CA ALA A 260 10.24 -3.48 16.25
C ALA A 260 9.91 -2.14 15.56
N TRP A 261 9.10 -2.17 14.50
CA TRP A 261 8.64 -0.95 13.83
C TRP A 261 7.77 -0.10 14.76
N LYS A 262 6.75 -0.70 15.40
CA LYS A 262 5.87 0.02 16.35
C LYS A 262 6.66 0.65 17.50
N CYS A 263 7.71 -0.03 17.98
CA CYS A 263 8.62 0.53 18.98
C CYS A 263 9.40 1.75 18.47
N ARG A 264 10.04 1.66 17.30
CA ARG A 264 10.81 2.77 16.72
C ARG A 264 9.93 4.00 16.42
N HIS A 265 8.68 3.79 16.03
CA HIS A 265 7.74 4.84 15.63
C HIS A 265 6.81 5.31 16.76
N GLY A 266 6.99 4.81 17.99
CA GLY A 266 6.21 5.24 19.16
C GLY A 266 4.75 4.77 19.20
N TYR A 267 4.37 3.78 18.37
CA TYR A 267 3.06 3.14 18.41
C TYR A 267 2.93 2.07 19.52
N GLN A 268 4.03 1.73 20.20
CA GLN A 268 4.03 0.86 21.37
C GLN A 268 4.98 1.45 22.42
N ALA A 269 4.47 1.70 23.64
CA ALA A 269 5.22 2.35 24.72
C ALA A 269 5.84 1.37 25.74
N SER A 270 5.45 0.09 25.72
CA SER A 270 5.91 -0.92 26.66
C SER A 270 6.40 -2.18 25.95
N GLY A 271 7.47 -2.79 26.48
CA GLY A 271 8.08 -3.99 25.89
C GLY A 271 8.94 -3.72 24.65
N CYS A 272 9.32 -2.45 24.45
CA CYS A 272 10.48 -2.01 23.69
C CYS A 272 11.65 -1.87 24.67
#